data_AF-A0A3B9IQI7-F1
#
_entry.id   AF-A0A3B9IQI7-F1
#
_cell.length_a   1.000
_cell.length_b   1.000
_cell.length_c   1.000
_cell.angle_alpha   90.00
_cell.angle_beta   90.00
_cell.angle_gamma   90.00
#
_symmetry.space_group_name_H-M   'P 1'
#
loop_
_entity.id
_entity.type
_entity.pdbx_description
1 polymer ?
#
loop_
_entity_poly.entity_id
_entity_poly.type
_entity_poly.pdbx_seq_one_letter_code
_entity_poly.pdbx_strand_id
1 'polypeptide(L)'
;DPVLLAAAVPAEPGQRVLDLGLGAGAAGLCLAARVPGLRLVGVERDAGAAALARVNAGLAGAALTVVETDVGARLQGPDDPRAEPFDHVLTNPPFLEEVRADPPPDPGRRAAHVEDGIGLGAWIAAGLKRLKPGGSFTIVMRADRLAGILTALAGPAGDIRVLPVHTVDDGRPAGR
;
A
#
# COMPACT_ATOMS: atom_id res chain seq x y z
N ASP A 1 -7.74 -2.49 -8.39
CA ASP A 1 -6.39 -2.36 -7.81
C ASP A 1 -6.13 -3.30 -6.64
N PRO A 2 -6.92 -3.32 -5.55
CA PRO A 2 -6.59 -4.11 -4.34
C PRO A 2 -6.37 -5.61 -4.60
N VAL A 3 -7.20 -6.21 -5.45
CA VAL A 3 -7.09 -7.63 -5.83
C VAL A 3 -5.82 -7.92 -6.63
N LEU A 4 -5.46 -7.04 -7.58
CA LEU A 4 -4.25 -7.18 -8.39
C LEU A 4 -3.00 -6.98 -7.55
N LEU A 5 -3.00 -5.97 -6.68
CA LEU A 5 -1.93 -5.74 -5.71
C LEU A 5 -1.75 -6.97 -4.83
N ALA A 6 -2.83 -7.47 -4.22
CA ALA A 6 -2.80 -8.66 -3.40
C ALA A 6 -2.28 -9.88 -4.16
N ALA A 7 -2.63 -10.06 -5.43
CA ALA A 7 -2.12 -11.18 -6.25
C ALA A 7 -0.62 -11.09 -6.54
N ALA A 8 -0.06 -9.87 -6.64
CA ALA A 8 1.35 -9.65 -6.96
C ALA A 8 2.31 -9.87 -5.77
N VAL A 9 1.81 -9.86 -4.52
CA VAL A 9 2.67 -10.06 -3.34
C VAL A 9 3.09 -11.54 -3.23
N PRO A 10 4.40 -11.86 -3.19
CA PRO A 10 4.88 -13.24 -3.12
C PRO A 10 4.89 -13.78 -1.67
N ALA A 11 3.77 -13.62 -0.96
CA ALA A 11 3.65 -14.03 0.45
C ALA A 11 3.35 -15.52 0.60
N GLU A 12 3.85 -16.07 1.70
CA GLU A 12 3.68 -17.46 2.14
C GLU A 12 3.02 -17.51 3.53
N PRO A 13 2.33 -18.61 3.88
CA PRO A 13 1.76 -18.79 5.21
C PRO A 13 2.79 -18.57 6.33
N GLY A 14 2.38 -17.91 7.41
CA GLY A 14 3.25 -17.63 8.56
C GLY A 14 4.16 -16.40 8.39
N GLN A 15 4.16 -15.74 7.24
CA GLN A 15 4.89 -14.49 7.03
C GLN A 15 4.12 -13.27 7.56
N ARG A 16 4.87 -12.20 7.82
CA ARG A 16 4.40 -10.93 8.36
C ARG A 16 4.34 -9.89 7.25
N VAL A 17 3.17 -9.27 7.10
CA VAL A 17 2.90 -8.35 5.99
C VAL A 17 2.38 -7.01 6.50
N LEU A 18 2.91 -5.92 5.94
CA LEU A 18 2.46 -4.56 6.21
C LEU A 18 1.65 -4.02 5.03
N ASP A 19 0.38 -3.68 5.27
CA ASP A 19 -0.43 -2.86 4.37
C ASP A 19 -0.24 -1.38 4.74
N LEU A 20 0.56 -0.68 3.93
CA LEU A 20 0.90 0.73 4.13
C LEU A 20 -0.17 1.58 3.43
N GLY A 21 -1.03 2.23 4.21
CA GLY A 21 -2.26 2.86 3.69
C GLY A 21 -3.40 1.83 3.58
N LEU A 22 -3.75 1.22 4.71
CA LEU A 22 -4.68 0.10 4.80
C LEU A 22 -6.09 0.45 4.28
N GLY A 23 -6.57 1.68 4.48
CA GLY A 23 -7.96 2.07 4.22
C GLY A 23 -8.92 1.17 4.98
N ALA A 24 -9.99 0.72 4.32
CA ALA A 24 -10.93 -0.27 4.85
C ALA A 24 -10.41 -1.74 4.78
N GLY A 25 -9.11 -1.93 4.50
CA GLY A 25 -8.45 -3.23 4.48
C GLY A 25 -8.51 -4.00 3.16
N ALA A 26 -8.92 -3.38 2.05
CA ALA A 26 -9.19 -4.11 0.82
C ALA A 26 -8.00 -4.95 0.30
N ALA A 27 -6.79 -4.38 0.24
CA ALA A 27 -5.64 -5.08 -0.33
C ALA A 27 -5.11 -6.15 0.63
N GLY A 28 -4.84 -5.78 1.89
CA GLY A 28 -4.40 -6.70 2.92
C GLY A 28 -5.36 -7.87 3.17
N LEU A 29 -6.68 -7.63 3.15
CA LEU A 29 -7.66 -8.70 3.34
C LEU A 29 -7.79 -9.61 2.10
N CYS A 30 -7.70 -9.08 0.88
CA CYS A 30 -7.58 -9.93 -0.31
C CYS A 30 -6.33 -10.83 -0.24
N LEU A 31 -5.21 -10.29 0.25
CA LEU A 31 -3.99 -11.06 0.43
C LEU A 31 -4.16 -12.15 1.51
N ALA A 32 -4.75 -11.82 2.66
CA ALA A 32 -5.01 -12.77 3.74
C ALA A 32 -5.99 -13.88 3.33
N ALA A 33 -6.96 -13.58 2.45
CA ALA A 33 -7.83 -14.59 1.88
C ALA A 33 -7.09 -15.53 0.91
N ARG A 34 -6.16 -15.00 0.11
CA ARG A 34 -5.36 -15.80 -0.84
C ARG A 34 -4.29 -16.65 -0.15
N VAL A 35 -3.71 -16.15 0.95
CA VAL A 35 -2.63 -16.78 1.70
C VAL A 35 -3.05 -16.89 3.17
N PRO A 36 -3.66 -18.02 3.57
CA PRO A 36 -4.06 -18.23 4.97
C PRO A 36 -2.84 -18.24 5.91
N GLY A 37 -3.04 -17.77 7.15
CA GLY A 37 -2.00 -17.81 8.19
C GLY A 37 -1.00 -16.65 8.16
N LEU A 38 -1.26 -15.59 7.40
CA LEU A 38 -0.47 -14.36 7.46
C LEU A 38 -0.66 -13.60 8.78
N ARG A 39 0.42 -12.95 9.24
CA ARG A 39 0.36 -11.92 10.28
C ARG A 39 0.25 -10.55 9.62
N LEU A 40 -0.98 -10.06 9.45
CA LEU A 40 -1.22 -8.79 8.77
C LEU A 40 -1.21 -7.61 9.74
N VAL A 41 -0.45 -6.59 9.41
CA VAL A 41 -0.46 -5.29 10.08
C VAL A 41 -0.86 -4.23 9.05
N GLY A 42 -1.75 -3.33 9.42
CA GLY A 42 -2.14 -2.22 8.55
C GLY A 42 -1.94 -0.87 9.24
N VAL A 43 -1.43 0.11 8.50
CA VAL A 43 -1.32 1.51 8.95
C VAL A 43 -2.39 2.32 8.26
N GLU A 44 -3.23 2.99 9.05
CA GLU A 44 -4.28 3.89 8.56
C GLU A 44 -4.36 5.11 9.49
N ARG A 45 -4.51 6.31 8.93
CA ARG A 45 -4.62 7.54 9.71
C ARG A 45 -6.08 7.91 10.01
N ASP A 46 -7.01 7.52 9.15
CA ASP A 46 -8.43 7.80 9.31
C ASP A 46 -9.06 6.77 10.24
N ALA A 47 -9.48 7.23 11.42
CA ALA A 47 -10.06 6.35 12.44
C ALA A 47 -11.33 5.63 11.95
N GLY A 48 -12.10 6.24 11.05
CA GLY A 48 -13.30 5.63 10.46
C GLY A 48 -12.95 4.45 9.55
N ALA A 49 -12.00 4.63 8.63
CA ALA A 49 -11.47 3.59 7.76
C ALA A 49 -10.79 2.48 8.57
N ALA A 50 -10.03 2.83 9.61
CA ALA A 50 -9.41 1.87 10.52
C ALA A 50 -10.47 1.02 11.25
N ALA A 51 -11.56 1.62 11.72
CA ALA A 51 -12.68 0.89 12.32
C ALA A 51 -13.35 -0.06 11.32
N LEU A 52 -13.59 0.40 10.08
CA LEU A 52 -14.12 -0.46 9.01
C LEU A 52 -13.19 -1.61 8.67
N ALA A 53 -11.87 -1.39 8.64
CA ALA A 53 -10.90 -2.45 8.38
C ALA A 53 -10.96 -3.56 9.45
N ARG A 54 -11.13 -3.20 10.73
CA ARG A 54 -11.31 -4.18 11.80
C ARG A 54 -12.59 -5.00 11.64
N VAL A 55 -13.70 -4.36 11.28
CA VAL A 55 -14.97 -5.05 11.00
C VAL A 55 -14.79 -6.02 9.81
N ASN A 56 -14.20 -5.54 8.71
CA ASN A 56 -13.96 -6.34 7.51
C ASN A 56 -13.04 -7.53 7.80
N ALA A 57 -12.01 -7.34 8.63
CA ALA A 57 -11.13 -8.42 9.06
C ALA A 57 -11.88 -9.49 9.85
N GLY A 58 -12.77 -9.08 10.77
CA GLY A 58 -13.63 -9.99 11.52
C GLY A 58 -14.55 -10.80 10.60
N LEU A 59 -15.18 -10.14 9.62
CA LEU A 59 -16.03 -10.80 8.62
C LEU A 59 -15.24 -11.76 7.71
N ALA A 60 -13.99 -11.42 7.39
CA ALA A 60 -13.11 -12.24 6.57
C ALA A 60 -12.38 -13.35 7.35
N GLY A 61 -12.48 -13.38 8.68
CA GLY A 61 -11.70 -14.30 9.53
C GLY A 61 -10.19 -14.05 9.49
N ALA A 62 -9.75 -12.83 9.17
CA ALA A 62 -8.34 -12.48 9.00
C ALA A 62 -7.72 -11.94 10.30
N ALA A 63 -6.51 -12.38 10.62
CA ALA A 63 -5.72 -11.84 11.72
C ALA A 63 -5.07 -10.50 11.32
N LEU A 64 -5.78 -9.39 11.55
CA LEU A 64 -5.34 -8.03 11.25
C LEU A 64 -5.07 -7.22 12.53
N THR A 65 -3.87 -6.64 12.63
CA THR A 65 -3.55 -5.59 13.61
C THR A 65 -3.59 -4.22 12.91
N VAL A 66 -4.44 -3.31 13.37
CA VAL A 66 -4.55 -1.96 12.80
C VAL A 66 -3.84 -0.95 13.70
N VAL A 67 -2.91 -0.20 13.12
CA VAL A 67 -2.19 0.90 13.75
C VAL A 67 -2.75 2.22 13.22
N GLU A 68 -3.47 2.94 14.09
CA GLU A 68 -4.05 4.25 13.78
C GLU A 68 -2.96 5.33 13.85
N THR A 69 -2.38 5.66 12.70
CA THR A 69 -1.32 6.65 12.62
C THR A 69 -1.10 7.12 11.18
N ASP A 70 -0.51 8.30 11.06
CA ASP A 70 -0.03 8.79 9.78
C ASP A 70 1.31 8.14 9.41
N VAL A 71 1.44 7.77 8.13
CA VAL A 71 2.65 7.17 7.55
C VAL A 71 3.85 8.11 7.78
N GLY A 72 3.71 9.43 7.62
CA GLY A 72 4.75 10.40 7.92
C GLY A 72 5.06 10.54 9.41
N ALA A 73 4.03 10.59 10.27
CA ALA A 73 4.20 10.89 11.68
C ALA A 73 4.91 9.78 12.47
N ARG A 74 4.66 8.50 12.17
CA ARG A 74 5.24 7.37 12.92
C ARG A 74 6.39 6.69 12.21
N LEU A 75 6.53 6.85 10.89
CA LEU A 75 7.61 6.20 10.15
C LEU A 75 8.91 7.02 10.12
N GLN A 76 8.95 8.14 10.85
CA GLN A 76 10.17 8.92 11.13
C GLN A 76 10.67 8.79 12.59
N GLY A 77 9.95 8.06 13.45
CA GLY A 77 10.43 7.77 14.81
C GLY A 77 11.58 6.76 14.81
N PRO A 78 12.46 6.76 15.84
CA PRO A 78 13.50 5.74 15.95
C PRO A 78 12.86 4.35 15.89
N ASP A 79 13.45 3.45 15.10
CA ASP A 79 13.01 2.06 15.02
C ASP A 79 12.97 1.51 16.45
N ASP A 80 11.80 1.08 16.93
CA ASP A 80 11.74 0.31 18.16
C ASP A 80 12.60 -0.93 17.87
N PRO A 81 13.74 -1.15 18.56
CA PRO A 81 14.63 -2.26 18.26
C PRO A 81 13.96 -3.62 18.49
N ARG A 82 12.76 -3.65 19.09
CA ARG A 82 11.91 -4.83 19.28
C ARG A 82 10.86 -5.00 18.18
N ALA A 83 10.68 -4.01 17.29
CA ALA A 83 9.75 -4.13 16.18
C ALA A 83 10.26 -5.18 15.19
N GLU A 84 9.51 -6.27 15.05
CA GLU A 84 9.81 -7.28 14.05
C GLU A 84 9.67 -6.69 12.64
N PRO A 85 10.69 -6.86 11.76
CA PRO A 85 10.59 -6.43 10.38
C PRO A 85 9.57 -7.29 9.62
N PHE A 86 9.13 -6.78 8.48
CA PHE A 86 8.14 -7.42 7.61
C PHE A 86 8.81 -8.22 6.49
N ASP A 87 8.17 -9.33 6.12
CA ASP A 87 8.53 -10.08 4.91
C ASP A 87 8.09 -9.34 3.66
N HIS A 88 6.89 -8.73 3.72
CA HIS A 88 6.32 -7.97 2.61
C HIS A 88 5.71 -6.65 3.09
N VAL A 89 5.86 -5.63 2.26
CA VAL A 89 5.11 -4.38 2.36
C VAL A 89 4.32 -4.25 1.07
N LEU A 90 3.02 -4.03 1.19
CA LEU A 90 2.15 -3.68 0.07
C LEU A 90 1.54 -2.30 0.29
N THR A 91 1.25 -1.59 -0.80
CA THR A 91 0.59 -0.29 -0.71
C THR A 91 -0.22 0.02 -1.96
N ASN A 92 -1.42 0.55 -1.73
CA ASN A 92 -2.26 1.20 -2.73
C ASN A 92 -2.49 2.65 -2.29
N PRO A 93 -1.49 3.53 -2.45
CA PRO A 93 -1.50 4.85 -1.83
C PRO A 93 -2.57 5.76 -2.43
N PRO A 94 -3.11 6.73 -1.65
CA PRO A 94 -4.15 7.66 -2.09
C PRO A 94 -3.57 8.79 -2.96
N PHE A 95 -2.70 8.48 -3.93
CA PHE A 95 -2.16 9.48 -4.85
C PHE A 95 -3.13 9.69 -6.01
N LEU A 96 -4.19 10.47 -5.75
CA LEU A 96 -4.99 11.08 -6.80
C LEU A 96 -4.30 12.37 -7.26
N GLU A 97 -4.04 12.48 -8.56
CA GLU A 97 -3.55 13.71 -9.17
C GLU A 97 -4.52 14.88 -8.92
N GLU A 98 -3.97 16.06 -8.68
CA GLU A 98 -4.60 17.34 -9.07
C GLU A 98 -4.75 17.41 -10.60
N VAL A 99 -5.63 16.60 -11.19
CA VAL A 99 -6.12 16.90 -12.54
C VAL A 99 -7.24 17.92 -12.37
N ARG A 100 -6.95 19.16 -12.79
CA ARG A 100 -7.89 20.28 -13.05
C ARG A 100 -9.34 19.85 -13.37
N ALA A 101 -10.13 19.52 -12.36
CA ALA A 101 -11.56 19.29 -12.47
C ALA A 101 -12.18 19.52 -11.09
N ASP A 102 -13.35 20.15 -11.06
CA ASP A 102 -14.06 20.58 -9.86
C ASP A 102 -14.03 19.54 -8.73
N PRO A 103 -13.73 19.94 -7.49
CA PRO A 103 -13.72 19.02 -6.36
C PRO A 103 -15.10 18.37 -6.17
N PRO A 104 -15.18 17.05 -5.93
CA PRO A 104 -16.44 16.38 -5.60
C PRO A 104 -17.09 16.99 -4.34
N PRO A 105 -18.44 17.10 -4.28
CA PRO A 105 -19.13 17.70 -3.15
C PRO A 105 -19.00 16.93 -1.83
N ASP A 106 -18.56 15.66 -1.88
CA ASP A 106 -18.45 14.76 -0.73
C ASP A 106 -17.16 15.00 0.09
N PRO A 107 -17.26 15.39 1.38
CA PRO A 107 -16.13 15.54 2.29
C PRO A 107 -15.25 14.29 2.43
N GLY A 108 -15.85 13.10 2.40
CA GLY A 108 -15.12 11.83 2.57
C GLY A 108 -14.22 11.50 1.38
N ARG A 109 -14.57 11.99 0.17
CA ARG A 109 -13.72 11.84 -1.02
C ARG A 109 -12.61 12.88 -1.06
N ARG A 110 -12.83 14.09 -0.52
CA ARG A 110 -11.80 15.15 -0.47
C ARG A 110 -10.55 14.74 0.33
N ALA A 111 -10.71 13.95 1.40
CA ALA A 111 -9.59 13.45 2.20
C ALA A 111 -8.71 12.41 1.48
N ALA A 112 -9.12 11.92 0.31
CA ALA A 112 -8.35 11.03 -0.54
C ALA A 112 -7.66 11.75 -1.72
N HIS A 113 -7.90 13.06 -1.90
CA HIS A 113 -7.49 13.83 -3.08
C HIS A 113 -6.31 14.79 -2.85
N VAL A 114 -5.78 14.88 -1.63
CA VAL A 114 -4.66 15.75 -1.32
C VAL A 114 -3.40 14.89 -1.28
N GLU A 115 -2.34 15.30 -1.98
CA GLU A 115 -0.99 14.83 -1.67
C GLU A 115 -0.71 15.17 -0.20
N ASP A 116 -1.04 14.26 0.71
CA ASP A 116 -1.02 14.51 2.16
C ASP A 116 0.40 14.48 2.73
N GLY A 117 1.19 15.48 2.34
CA GLY A 117 2.32 16.00 3.11
C GLY A 117 3.64 15.24 3.01
N ILE A 118 3.65 13.93 2.74
CA ILE A 118 4.92 13.15 2.79
C ILE A 118 5.56 12.92 1.41
N GLY A 119 4.77 12.99 0.33
CA GLY A 119 5.24 12.73 -1.04
C GLY A 119 5.57 11.25 -1.32
N LEU A 120 5.53 10.88 -2.60
CA LEU A 120 5.73 9.50 -3.06
C LEU A 120 7.08 8.90 -2.61
N GLY A 121 8.15 9.69 -2.68
CA GLY A 121 9.49 9.24 -2.30
C GLY A 121 9.59 8.87 -0.81
N ALA A 122 9.05 9.71 0.08
CA ALA A 122 9.08 9.41 1.51
C ALA A 122 8.15 8.25 1.85
N TRP A 123 7.00 8.11 1.17
CA TRP A 123 6.11 6.96 1.32
C TRP A 123 6.82 5.64 1.00
N ILE A 124 7.48 5.58 -0.17
CA ILE A 124 8.25 4.40 -0.59
C ILE A 124 9.39 4.13 0.40
N ALA A 125 10.16 5.15 0.78
CA ALA A 125 11.24 5.01 1.75
C ALA A 125 10.72 4.48 3.11
N ALA A 126 9.55 4.95 3.54
CA ALA A 126 8.91 4.51 4.76
C ALA A 126 8.40 3.06 4.71
N GLY A 127 8.08 2.53 3.53
CA GLY A 127 7.82 1.10 3.34
C GLY A 127 9.12 0.29 3.32
N LEU A 128 10.11 0.70 2.55
CA LEU A 128 11.37 -0.04 2.39
C LEU A 128 12.12 -0.24 3.71
N LYS A 129 12.13 0.76 4.59
CA LYS A 129 12.76 0.69 5.92
C LYS A 129 12.17 -0.39 6.85
N ARG A 130 11.05 -1.01 6.49
CA ARG A 130 10.25 -1.92 7.34
C ARG A 130 10.48 -3.36 6.94
N LEU A 131 11.11 -3.57 5.79
CA LEU A 131 11.43 -4.88 5.28
C LEU A 131 12.64 -5.46 6.02
N LYS A 132 12.59 -6.77 6.23
CA LYS A 132 13.79 -7.55 6.53
C LYS A 132 14.70 -7.59 5.29
N PRO A 133 15.99 -7.94 5.42
CA PRO A 133 16.83 -8.27 4.27
C PRO A 133 16.15 -9.33 3.37
N GLY A 134 16.01 -9.03 2.08
CA GLY A 134 15.34 -9.88 1.10
C GLY A 134 13.81 -9.83 1.12
N GLY A 135 13.18 -8.95 1.92
CA GLY A 135 11.74 -8.70 1.85
C GLY A 135 11.33 -7.94 0.58
N SER A 136 10.04 -7.96 0.23
CA SER A 136 9.54 -7.31 -1.00
C SER A 136 8.63 -6.11 -0.73
N PHE A 137 8.81 -5.05 -1.51
CA PHE A 137 7.87 -3.93 -1.58
C PHE A 137 7.01 -4.03 -2.85
N THR A 138 5.69 -4.01 -2.72
CA THR A 138 4.74 -4.06 -3.84
C THR A 138 3.84 -2.83 -3.83
N ILE A 139 3.80 -2.09 -4.93
CA ILE A 139 2.96 -0.89 -5.10
C ILE A 139 2.13 -1.04 -6.37
N VAL A 140 0.84 -0.69 -6.28
CA VAL A 140 -0.02 -0.49 -7.46
C VAL A 140 -0.26 1.00 -7.62
N MET A 141 -0.08 1.51 -8.83
CA MET A 141 -0.30 2.92 -9.15
C MET A 141 -0.47 3.11 -10.66
N ARG A 142 -0.97 4.29 -11.05
CA ARG A 142 -1.02 4.73 -12.44
C ARG A 142 0.39 4.73 -13.08
N ALA A 143 0.43 4.41 -14.38
CA ALA A 143 1.67 4.26 -15.13
C ALA A 143 2.45 5.58 -15.31
N ASP A 144 1.79 6.72 -15.31
CA ASP A 144 2.41 8.06 -15.34
C ASP A 144 3.32 8.35 -14.14
N ARG A 145 3.05 7.72 -12.99
CA ARG A 145 3.89 7.85 -11.78
C ARG A 145 5.12 6.94 -11.79
N LEU A 146 5.28 6.07 -12.79
CA LEU A 146 6.37 5.08 -12.86
C LEU A 146 7.75 5.72 -12.70
N ALA A 147 8.02 6.86 -13.36
CA ALA A 147 9.30 7.55 -13.25
C ALA A 147 9.62 7.96 -11.79
N GLY A 148 8.61 8.45 -11.07
CA GLY A 148 8.73 8.81 -9.65
C GLY A 148 8.96 7.59 -8.75
N ILE A 149 8.29 6.47 -9.03
CA ILE A 149 8.51 5.20 -8.33
C ILE A 149 9.95 4.72 -8.54
N LEU A 150 10.42 4.63 -9.79
CA LEU A 150 11.76 4.14 -10.10
C LEU A 150 12.85 5.01 -9.48
N THR A 151 12.62 6.33 -9.44
CA THR A 151 13.51 7.27 -8.75
C THR A 151 13.58 6.97 -7.25
N ALA A 152 12.44 6.71 -6.60
CA ALA A 152 12.40 6.41 -5.17
C ALA A 152 12.94 5.02 -4.81
N LEU A 153 12.93 4.07 -5.75
CA LEU A 153 13.50 2.73 -5.59
C LEU A 153 15.01 2.67 -5.87
N ALA A 154 15.56 3.67 -6.57
CA ALA A 154 16.96 3.70 -6.99
C ALA A 154 17.91 3.77 -5.79
N GLY A 155 18.66 2.68 -5.56
CA GLY A 155 19.59 2.56 -4.44
C GLY A 155 19.11 1.58 -3.36
N PRO A 156 17.99 1.84 -2.65
CA PRO A 156 17.56 1.00 -1.53
C PRO A 156 16.85 -0.29 -1.95
N ALA A 157 16.41 -0.43 -3.21
CA ALA A 157 15.76 -1.64 -3.72
C ALA A 157 16.57 -2.29 -4.86
N GLY A 158 16.40 -3.61 -4.99
CA GLY A 158 16.92 -4.43 -6.10
C GLY A 158 15.80 -5.30 -6.69
N ASP A 159 16.12 -6.10 -7.72
CA ASP A 159 15.17 -6.98 -8.43
C ASP A 159 13.83 -6.29 -8.76
N ILE A 160 13.92 -5.08 -9.31
CA ILE A 160 12.75 -4.25 -9.62
C ILE A 160 11.99 -4.88 -10.79
N ARG A 161 10.72 -5.22 -10.57
CA ARG A 161 9.82 -5.79 -11.58
C ARG A 161 8.65 -4.84 -11.81
N VAL A 162 8.32 -4.62 -13.07
CA VAL A 162 7.18 -3.80 -13.48
C VAL A 162 6.21 -4.67 -14.25
N LEU A 163 4.96 -4.73 -13.79
CA LEU A 163 3.87 -5.43 -14.46
C LEU A 163 2.84 -4.40 -14.95
N PRO A 164 2.84 -4.06 -16.25
CA PRO A 164 1.79 -3.24 -16.84
C PRO A 164 0.43 -3.96 -16.77
N VAL A 165 -0.63 -3.21 -16.44
CA VAL A 165 -2.01 -3.71 -16.45
C VAL A 165 -2.78 -2.95 -17.52
N HIS A 166 -3.28 -3.69 -18.52
CA HIS A 166 -4.05 -3.14 -19.63
C HIS A 166 -5.51 -3.62 -19.54
N THR A 167 -6.46 -2.75 -19.90
CA THR A 167 -7.89 -3.09 -19.94
C THR A 167 -8.24 -3.93 -21.18
N VAL A 168 -7.46 -3.81 -22.25
CA VAL A 168 -7.57 -4.59 -23.48
C VAL A 168 -6.16 -4.93 -23.96
N ASP A 169 -5.90 -6.21 -24.24
CA ASP A 169 -4.66 -6.69 -24.83
C ASP A 169 -4.89 -7.02 -26.31
N ASP A 170 -5.04 -5.99 -27.13
CA ASP A 170 -5.26 -6.11 -28.58
C ASP A 170 -4.14 -5.47 -29.42
N GLY A 171 -2.97 -5.24 -28.78
CA GLY A 171 -1.80 -4.65 -29.43
C GLY A 171 -1.97 -3.18 -29.85
N ARG A 172 -3.10 -2.52 -29.52
CA ARG A 172 -3.26 -1.09 -29.80
C ARG A 172 -2.37 -0.27 -28.86
N PRO A 173 -1.71 0.79 -29.36
CA PRO A 173 -1.00 1.74 -28.51
C PRO A 173 -1.94 2.32 -27.45
N ALA A 174 -1.44 2.52 -26.23
CA ALA A 174 -2.19 3.22 -25.19
C ALA A 174 -2.62 4.61 -25.70
N GLY A 175 -3.91 4.93 -25.58
CA GLY A 175 -4.42 6.27 -25.83
C GLY A 175 -3.85 7.25 -24.81
N ARG A 176 -3.57 8.49 -25.25
CA ARG A 176 -3.23 9.60 -24.36
C ARG A 176 -4.44 10.04 -23.54
#